data_AF-A0A5M6I856-F1
#
_entry.id   AF-A0A5M6I856-F1
#
_cell.length_a   1.000
_cell.length_b   1.000
_cell.length_c   1.000
_cell.angle_alpha   90.00
_cell.angle_beta   90.00
_cell.angle_gamma   90.00
#
_symmetry.space_group_name_H-M   'P 1'
#
loop_
_entity.id
_entity.type
_entity.pdbx_description
1 polymer ?
#
loop_
_entity_poly.entity_id
_entity_poly.type
_entity_poly.pdbx_seq_one_letter_code
_entity_poly.pdbx_strand_id
1 'polypeptide(L)'
;MKVKIVEPGFESFTGHFGLVEFQNGVSLRDVEPYELDRLAANVRIENLKGQAAGVADRMVEAHNEVAPVISPLVRGLPEQVMAPVPKTVAEGLPPRVYSEKELGAIADEGGIKMLREIGEKWEVKGRGIAELIHDILDAEDRYCEARGLIKTHRLDMNDGDVVVEGIDEPEKAKDAAAKIGDMAEALNAALAAETNEAQKDE
;
A
#
# COMPACT_ATOMS: atom_id res chain seq x y z
N MET A 1 1.87 -18.64 20.89
CA MET A 1 2.99 -18.56 21.86
C MET A 1 2.58 -19.18 23.19
N LYS A 2 3.50 -19.81 23.91
CA LYS A 2 3.24 -20.32 25.26
C LYS A 2 3.23 -19.20 26.30
N VAL A 3 2.36 -19.33 27.28
CA VAL A 3 2.14 -18.31 28.31
C VAL A 3 2.00 -18.92 29.70
N LYS A 4 2.24 -18.11 30.72
CA LYS A 4 2.16 -18.47 32.14
C LYS A 4 1.24 -17.49 32.87
N ILE A 5 0.38 -18.02 33.72
CA ILE A 5 -0.46 -17.23 34.63
C ILE A 5 0.39 -16.81 35.83
N VAL A 6 0.43 -15.51 36.10
CA VAL A 6 1.16 -14.92 37.24
C VAL A 6 0.22 -14.25 38.25
N GLU A 7 -1.10 -14.37 38.03
CA GLU A 7 -2.10 -13.85 38.96
C GLU A 7 -2.03 -14.60 40.31
N PRO A 8 -1.93 -13.89 41.45
CA PRO A 8 -1.94 -14.49 42.77
C PRO A 8 -3.16 -15.40 42.96
N GLY A 9 -2.91 -16.65 43.36
CA GLY A 9 -3.94 -17.67 43.53
C GLY A 9 -4.21 -18.55 42.30
N PHE A 10 -3.71 -18.18 41.11
CA PHE A 10 -3.80 -18.98 39.88
C PHE A 10 -2.44 -19.47 39.36
N GLU A 11 -1.34 -19.16 40.06
CA GLU A 11 0.03 -19.51 39.68
C GLU A 11 0.26 -21.01 39.44
N SER A 12 -0.45 -21.87 40.19
CA SER A 12 -0.38 -23.33 40.09
C SER A 12 -1.62 -23.95 39.44
N PHE A 13 -2.45 -23.13 38.79
CA PHE A 13 -3.71 -23.58 38.21
C PHE A 13 -3.48 -24.68 37.17
N THR A 14 -4.23 -25.76 37.30
CA THR A 14 -4.20 -26.90 36.38
C THR A 14 -5.61 -27.22 35.95
N GLY A 15 -5.85 -27.21 34.64
CA GLY A 15 -7.16 -27.41 34.04
C GLY A 15 -7.43 -26.43 32.90
N HIS A 16 -8.68 -26.38 32.46
CA HIS A 16 -9.10 -25.47 31.39
C HIS A 16 -9.41 -24.08 31.93
N PHE A 17 -8.72 -23.08 31.40
CA PHE A 17 -9.07 -21.68 31.55
C PHE A 17 -9.65 -21.21 30.22
N GLY A 18 -10.97 -21.22 30.10
CA GLY A 18 -11.64 -21.05 28.82
C GLY A 18 -11.32 -22.20 27.85
N LEU A 19 -10.76 -21.87 26.67
CA LEU A 19 -10.39 -22.83 25.62
C LEU A 19 -8.94 -23.30 25.71
N VAL A 20 -8.16 -22.78 26.67
CA VAL A 20 -6.75 -23.10 26.83
C VAL A 20 -6.58 -23.97 28.07
N GLU A 21 -5.87 -25.08 27.90
CA GLU A 21 -5.50 -25.96 29.02
C GLU A 21 -4.16 -25.52 29.61
N PHE A 22 -4.14 -25.42 30.93
CA PHE A 22 -2.98 -25.07 31.72
C PHE A 22 -2.55 -26.23 32.61
N GLN A 23 -1.25 -26.36 32.80
CA GLN A 23 -0.64 -27.27 33.76
C GLN A 23 0.35 -26.49 34.61
N ASN A 24 0.12 -26.47 35.93
CA ASN A 24 0.91 -25.67 36.88
C ASN A 24 1.07 -24.20 36.44
N GLY A 25 -0.02 -23.60 35.98
CA GLY A 25 -0.07 -22.21 35.50
C GLY A 25 0.52 -21.96 34.12
N VAL A 26 1.05 -22.98 33.41
CA VAL A 26 1.66 -22.83 32.08
C VAL A 26 0.79 -23.47 31.01
N SER A 27 0.63 -22.81 29.86
CA SER A 27 -0.19 -23.31 28.76
C SER A 27 0.43 -24.56 28.10
N LEU A 28 -0.36 -25.63 27.94
CA LEU A 28 0.09 -26.87 27.29
C LEU A 28 0.34 -26.69 25.80
N ARG A 29 -0.49 -25.88 25.15
CA ARG A 29 -0.33 -25.49 23.74
C ARG A 29 0.09 -24.04 23.60
N ASP A 30 0.47 -23.69 22.38
CA ASP A 30 0.57 -22.30 21.97
C ASP A 30 -0.82 -21.66 21.98
N VAL A 31 -0.87 -20.45 22.55
CA VAL A 31 -2.05 -19.60 22.62
C VAL A 31 -1.98 -18.59 21.48
N GLU A 32 -3.09 -18.44 20.78
CA GLU A 32 -3.24 -17.48 19.68
C GLU A 32 -3.49 -16.06 20.22
N PRO A 33 -3.18 -14.99 19.47
CA PRO A 33 -3.27 -13.61 19.99
C PRO A 33 -4.65 -13.24 20.54
N TYR A 34 -5.74 -13.64 19.88
CA TYR A 34 -7.09 -13.33 20.36
C TYR A 34 -7.47 -14.11 21.62
N GLU A 35 -6.96 -15.34 21.78
CA GLU A 35 -7.20 -16.12 23.01
C GLU A 35 -6.42 -15.52 24.16
N LEU A 36 -5.17 -15.13 23.90
CA LEU A 36 -4.31 -14.45 24.85
C LEU A 36 -4.96 -13.15 25.35
N ASP A 37 -5.56 -12.37 24.46
CA ASP A 37 -6.26 -11.13 24.82
C ASP A 37 -7.45 -11.39 25.76
N ARG A 38 -8.22 -12.43 25.46
CA ARG A 38 -9.35 -12.84 26.31
C ARG A 38 -8.90 -13.32 27.68
N LEU A 39 -7.79 -14.06 27.73
CA LEU A 39 -7.23 -14.56 28.98
C LEU A 39 -6.62 -13.41 29.81
N ALA A 40 -5.84 -12.53 29.17
CA ALA A 40 -5.19 -11.39 29.80
C ALA A 40 -6.18 -10.33 30.31
N ALA A 41 -7.41 -10.32 29.79
CA ALA A 41 -8.50 -9.49 30.32
C ALA A 41 -9.01 -9.95 31.70
N ASN A 42 -8.78 -11.21 32.07
CA ASN A 42 -9.29 -11.78 33.32
C ASN A 42 -8.18 -11.96 34.38
N VAL A 43 -6.98 -12.33 33.96
CA VAL A 43 -5.84 -12.64 34.84
C VAL A 43 -4.56 -12.07 34.27
N ARG A 44 -3.59 -11.74 35.14
CA ARG A 44 -2.24 -11.38 34.69
C ARG A 44 -1.52 -12.58 34.10
N ILE A 45 -1.00 -12.38 32.89
CA ILE A 45 -0.31 -13.40 32.11
C ILE A 45 1.01 -12.84 31.61
N GLU A 46 2.02 -13.68 31.66
CA GLU A 46 3.33 -13.41 31.08
C GLU A 46 3.67 -14.45 30.01
N ASN A 47 4.48 -14.05 29.05
CA ASN A 47 5.13 -14.99 28.16
C ASN A 47 6.23 -15.78 28.91
N LEU A 48 6.75 -16.85 28.30
CA LEU A 48 7.83 -17.63 28.92
C LEU A 48 9.15 -16.84 29.13
N LYS A 49 9.26 -15.65 28.55
CA LYS A 49 10.39 -14.73 28.73
C LYS A 49 10.17 -13.75 29.90
N GLY A 50 9.03 -13.84 30.61
CA GLY A 50 8.69 -12.97 31.72
C GLY A 50 8.20 -11.57 31.32
N GLN A 51 7.80 -11.39 30.06
CA GLN A 51 7.18 -10.13 29.60
C GLN A 51 5.67 -10.27 29.74
N ALA A 52 5.01 -9.20 30.18
CA ALA A 52 3.56 -9.14 30.23
C ALA A 52 2.97 -9.42 28.84
N ALA A 53 1.80 -10.04 28.80
CA ALA A 53 1.20 -10.49 27.56
C ALA A 53 -0.27 -10.10 27.51
N GLY A 54 -0.72 -9.54 26.37
CA GLY A 54 -2.11 -9.14 26.14
C GLY A 54 -2.25 -7.74 25.54
N VAL A 55 -3.50 -7.31 25.36
CA VAL A 55 -3.82 -6.01 24.73
C VAL A 55 -3.21 -4.82 25.49
N ALA A 56 -3.30 -4.83 26.82
CA ALA A 56 -2.83 -3.70 27.63
C ALA A 56 -1.34 -3.44 27.44
N ASP A 57 -0.52 -4.50 27.38
CA ASP A 57 0.92 -4.39 27.16
C ASP A 57 1.22 -3.90 25.73
N ARG A 58 0.54 -4.46 24.72
CA ARG A 58 0.69 -3.98 23.33
C ARG A 58 0.30 -2.52 23.14
N MET A 59 -0.68 -2.03 23.89
CA MET A 59 -1.04 -0.61 23.87
C MET A 59 0.07 0.27 24.45
N VAL A 60 0.76 -0.20 25.51
CA VAL A 60 1.92 0.49 26.09
C VAL A 60 3.10 0.46 25.12
N GLU A 61 3.37 -0.68 24.48
CA GLU A 61 4.41 -0.80 23.46
C GLU A 61 4.14 0.15 22.29
N ALA A 62 2.91 0.16 21.75
CA ALA A 62 2.52 1.03 20.66
C ALA A 62 2.59 2.53 21.03
N HIS A 63 2.26 2.88 22.28
CA HIS A 63 2.41 4.26 22.76
C HIS A 63 3.86 4.72 22.74
N ASN A 64 4.79 3.81 23.04
CA ASN A 64 6.22 4.12 23.10
C ASN A 64 6.93 3.96 21.74
N GLU A 65 6.19 3.58 20.70
CA GLU A 65 6.73 3.44 19.35
C GLU A 65 6.97 4.82 18.74
N VAL A 66 8.22 5.14 18.47
CA VAL A 66 8.62 6.40 17.85
C VAL A 66 8.82 6.18 16.36
N ALA A 67 8.13 6.97 15.53
CA ALA A 67 8.31 6.93 14.09
C ALA A 67 9.80 7.18 13.74
N PRO A 68 10.39 6.40 12.82
CA PRO A 68 11.75 6.66 12.39
C PRO A 68 11.83 8.05 11.77
N VAL A 69 12.79 8.86 12.23
CA VAL A 69 13.05 10.19 11.67
C VAL A 69 13.59 10.00 10.27
N ILE A 70 12.71 10.11 9.27
CA ILE A 70 13.10 10.16 7.87
C ILE A 70 13.81 11.51 7.67
N SER A 71 15.03 11.48 7.14
CA SER A 71 15.76 12.68 6.75
C SER A 71 14.83 13.59 5.93
N PRO A 72 14.76 14.90 6.23
CA PRO A 72 13.85 15.79 5.51
C PRO A 72 14.13 15.70 4.01
N LEU A 73 13.09 15.39 3.24
CA LEU A 73 13.14 15.46 1.78
C LEU A 73 13.57 16.89 1.43
N VAL A 74 14.77 17.04 0.86
CA VAL A 74 15.27 18.32 0.41
C VAL A 74 14.41 18.79 -0.76
N ARG A 75 13.35 19.55 -0.46
CA ARG A 75 12.61 20.28 -1.49
C ARG A 75 13.47 21.44 -1.93
N GLY A 76 14.06 21.31 -3.11
CA GLY A 76 14.83 22.37 -3.77
C GLY A 76 16.32 22.33 -3.47
N LEU A 77 17.02 21.35 -4.03
CA LEU A 77 18.39 21.59 -4.48
C LEU A 77 18.32 21.92 -5.98
N PRO A 78 18.91 23.02 -6.45
CA PRO A 78 19.16 23.16 -7.87
C PRO A 78 20.16 22.07 -8.26
N GLU A 79 19.68 21.11 -9.03
CA GLU A 79 20.47 20.32 -9.97
C GLU A 79 21.75 19.72 -9.38
N GLN A 80 21.61 18.68 -8.56
CA GLN A 80 22.66 17.67 -8.53
C GLN A 80 22.70 17.03 -9.90
N VAL A 81 23.75 17.35 -10.64
CA VAL A 81 24.16 16.76 -11.90
C VAL A 81 24.33 15.25 -11.69
N MET A 82 23.22 14.51 -11.74
CA MET A 82 23.26 13.11 -12.15
C MET A 82 23.84 13.11 -13.55
N ALA A 83 24.91 12.31 -13.74
CA ALA A 83 25.40 11.92 -15.05
C ALA A 83 24.20 11.63 -15.97
N PRO A 84 24.26 12.00 -17.26
CA PRO A 84 23.09 12.07 -18.12
C PRO A 84 22.38 10.71 -18.18
N VAL A 85 21.32 10.59 -17.38
CA VAL A 85 20.25 9.63 -17.64
C VAL A 85 19.67 10.08 -18.98
N PRO A 86 19.58 9.20 -19.99
CA PRO A 86 18.98 9.58 -21.26
C PRO A 86 17.60 10.19 -20.98
N LYS A 87 17.42 11.42 -21.48
CA LYS A 87 16.19 12.20 -21.34
C LYS A 87 15.07 11.55 -22.12
N THR A 88 14.47 10.53 -21.55
CA THR A 88 13.18 9.98 -21.92
C THR A 88 12.80 9.06 -20.75
N VAL A 89 11.86 9.34 -19.87
CA VAL A 89 10.43 9.54 -20.10
C VAL A 89 9.92 10.32 -18.88
N ALA A 90 9.63 11.59 -19.05
CA ALA A 90 8.79 12.34 -18.13
C ALA A 90 7.64 12.93 -18.95
N GLU A 91 6.43 12.74 -18.45
CA GLU A 91 5.17 13.30 -18.96
C GLU A 91 4.62 12.69 -20.26
N GLY A 92 3.98 11.54 -20.10
CA GLY A 92 2.93 11.05 -20.99
C GLY A 92 2.02 10.12 -20.23
N LEU A 93 0.70 10.26 -20.40
CA LEU A 93 -0.35 9.33 -19.96
C LEU A 93 0.13 7.86 -20.08
N PRO A 94 -0.25 6.94 -19.16
CA PRO A 94 0.16 5.53 -19.29
C PRO A 94 -0.22 5.03 -20.68
N PRO A 95 0.74 4.57 -21.50
CA PRO A 95 0.38 3.88 -22.72
C PRO A 95 -0.39 2.64 -22.29
N ARG A 96 -1.56 2.44 -22.90
CA ARG A 96 -2.39 1.24 -22.69
C ARG A 96 -1.48 0.01 -22.73
N VAL A 97 -1.55 -0.82 -21.69
CA VAL A 97 -0.83 -2.10 -21.64
C VAL A 97 -1.54 -3.04 -22.61
N TYR A 98 -0.80 -3.63 -23.54
CA TYR A 98 -1.36 -4.54 -24.53
C TYR A 98 -1.02 -5.98 -24.19
N SER A 99 -1.97 -6.90 -24.38
CA SER A 99 -1.66 -8.32 -24.32
C SER A 99 -0.94 -8.80 -25.60
N GLU A 100 -0.18 -9.88 -25.50
CA GLU A 100 0.55 -10.49 -26.64
C GLU A 100 -0.39 -10.80 -27.83
N LYS A 101 -1.62 -11.24 -27.54
CA LYS A 101 -2.64 -11.52 -28.56
C LYS A 101 -3.12 -10.24 -29.26
N GLU A 102 -3.24 -9.12 -28.54
CA GLU A 102 -3.65 -7.83 -29.11
C GLU A 102 -2.53 -7.22 -29.95
N LEU A 103 -1.28 -7.29 -29.50
CA LEU A 103 -0.13 -6.85 -30.31
C LEU A 103 0.04 -7.72 -31.55
N GLY A 104 -0.24 -9.02 -31.47
CA GLY A 104 -0.28 -9.94 -32.62
C GLY A 104 -1.35 -9.59 -33.63
N ALA A 105 -2.59 -9.33 -33.18
CA ALA A 105 -3.69 -8.94 -34.06
C ALA A 105 -3.43 -7.59 -34.75
N ILE A 106 -2.87 -6.61 -34.03
CA ILE A 106 -2.48 -5.30 -34.59
C ILE A 106 -1.35 -5.45 -35.61
N ALA A 107 -0.43 -6.39 -35.39
CA ALA A 107 0.65 -6.71 -36.33
C ALA A 107 0.12 -7.37 -37.62
N ASP A 108 -0.89 -8.23 -37.51
CA ASP A 108 -1.48 -8.91 -38.66
C ASP A 108 -2.36 -7.96 -39.50
N GLU A 109 -3.07 -7.02 -38.87
CA GLU A 109 -3.92 -6.04 -39.58
C GLU A 109 -3.13 -4.84 -40.12
N GLY A 110 -2.17 -4.34 -39.36
CA GLY A 110 -1.47 -3.09 -39.64
C GLY A 110 0.00 -3.24 -40.03
N GLY A 111 0.53 -4.47 -40.00
CA GLY A 111 1.93 -4.77 -40.24
C GLY A 111 2.87 -4.13 -39.23
N ILE A 112 4.17 -4.16 -39.56
CA ILE A 112 5.22 -3.58 -38.71
C ILE A 112 5.11 -2.06 -38.53
N LYS A 113 4.30 -1.37 -39.33
CA LYS A 113 4.11 0.09 -39.25
C LYS A 113 3.34 0.47 -37.99
N MET A 114 2.24 -0.21 -37.70
CA MET A 114 1.44 0.03 -36.49
C MET A 114 2.22 -0.35 -35.23
N LEU A 115 2.95 -1.48 -35.25
CA LEU A 115 3.82 -1.85 -34.16
C LEU A 115 4.95 -0.84 -33.91
N ARG A 116 5.46 -0.18 -34.96
CA ARG A 116 6.46 0.88 -34.80
C ARG A 116 5.87 2.12 -34.14
N GLU A 117 4.62 2.48 -34.43
CA GLU A 117 3.93 3.60 -33.77
C GLU A 117 3.67 3.32 -32.28
N ILE A 118 3.38 2.05 -31.92
CA ILE A 118 3.28 1.63 -30.51
C ILE A 118 4.66 1.58 -29.87
N GLY A 119 5.65 0.99 -30.56
CA GLY A 119 7.03 0.90 -30.11
C GLY A 119 7.68 2.27 -29.90
N GLU A 120 7.35 3.29 -30.70
CA GLU A 120 7.84 4.66 -30.53
C GLU A 120 7.34 5.29 -29.22
N LYS A 121 6.12 4.97 -28.78
CA LYS A 121 5.57 5.41 -27.48
C LYS A 121 6.29 4.77 -26.30
N TRP A 122 6.81 3.55 -26.48
CA TRP A 122 7.62 2.82 -25.51
C TRP A 122 9.13 2.98 -25.74
N GLU A 123 9.53 3.78 -26.74
CA GLU A 123 10.91 4.00 -27.20
C GLU A 123 11.70 2.76 -27.62
N VAL A 124 10.97 1.75 -28.07
CA VAL A 124 11.49 0.49 -28.55
C VAL A 124 11.66 0.52 -30.07
N LYS A 125 12.81 0.03 -30.57
CA LYS A 125 13.12 -0.04 -32.01
C LYS A 125 13.47 -1.47 -32.44
N GLY A 126 12.48 -2.18 -32.97
CA GLY A 126 12.64 -3.53 -33.54
C GLY A 126 12.82 -3.53 -35.07
N ARG A 127 13.49 -4.55 -35.59
CA ARG A 127 13.61 -4.79 -37.05
C ARG A 127 12.59 -5.82 -37.52
N GLY A 128 12.26 -6.82 -36.70
CA GLY A 128 11.19 -7.78 -36.93
C GLY A 128 9.92 -7.52 -36.12
N ILE A 129 8.79 -8.06 -36.58
CA ILE A 129 7.49 -8.00 -35.88
C ILE A 129 7.58 -8.69 -34.51
N ALA A 130 8.07 -9.94 -34.47
CA ALA A 130 8.22 -10.69 -33.22
C ALA A 130 9.19 -10.03 -32.24
N GLU A 131 10.33 -9.51 -32.73
CA GLU A 131 11.30 -8.78 -31.91
C GLU A 131 10.65 -7.54 -31.27
N LEU A 132 9.89 -6.77 -32.06
CA LEU A 132 9.25 -5.56 -31.60
C LEU A 132 8.15 -5.83 -30.56
N ILE A 133 7.39 -6.93 -30.71
CA ILE A 133 6.37 -7.33 -29.73
C ILE A 133 7.03 -7.70 -28.39
N HIS A 134 8.08 -8.52 -28.41
CA HIS A 134 8.79 -8.89 -27.18
C HIS A 134 9.42 -7.68 -26.49
N ASP A 135 10.07 -6.79 -27.24
CA ASP A 135 10.69 -5.61 -26.66
C ASP A 135 9.65 -4.63 -26.06
N ILE A 136 8.45 -4.54 -26.64
CA ILE A 136 7.34 -3.74 -26.08
C ILE A 136 6.82 -4.37 -24.78
N LEU A 137 6.60 -5.68 -24.75
CA LEU A 137 6.15 -6.39 -23.54
C LEU A 137 7.18 -6.30 -22.41
N ASP A 138 8.47 -6.39 -22.73
CA ASP A 138 9.56 -6.21 -21.76
C ASP A 138 9.60 -4.76 -21.23
N ALA A 139 9.32 -3.77 -22.07
CA ALA A 139 9.22 -2.37 -21.66
C ALA A 139 8.01 -2.14 -20.74
N GLU A 140 6.87 -2.76 -21.05
CA GLU A 140 5.65 -2.74 -20.23
C GLU A 140 5.88 -3.41 -18.85
N ASP A 141 6.51 -4.58 -18.81
CA ASP A 141 6.83 -5.29 -17.58
C ASP A 141 7.78 -4.50 -16.68
N ARG A 142 8.85 -3.93 -17.25
CA ARG A 142 9.79 -3.05 -16.52
C ARG A 142 9.11 -1.80 -15.97
N TYR A 143 8.14 -1.25 -16.70
CA TYR A 143 7.36 -0.10 -16.25
C TYR A 143 6.42 -0.46 -15.08
N CYS A 144 5.79 -1.64 -15.13
CA CYS A 144 4.94 -2.13 -14.05
C CYS A 144 5.75 -2.49 -12.79
N GLU A 145 6.92 -3.09 -12.97
CA GLU A 145 7.93 -3.37 -11.94
C GLU A 145 8.38 -2.10 -11.22
N ALA A 146 8.79 -1.07 -11.99
CA ALA A 146 9.30 0.19 -11.44
C ALA A 146 8.24 0.99 -10.65
N ARG A 147 6.95 0.78 -10.92
CA ARG A 147 5.83 1.39 -10.18
C ARG A 147 5.27 0.51 -9.05
N GLY A 148 5.81 -0.69 -8.82
CA GLY A 148 5.32 -1.61 -7.79
C GLY A 148 3.96 -2.25 -8.09
N LEU A 149 3.53 -2.25 -9.35
CA LEU A 149 2.36 -2.99 -9.82
C LEU A 149 2.78 -4.39 -10.27
N ILE A 150 3.02 -5.31 -9.34
CA ILE A 150 3.03 -6.73 -9.72
C ILE A 150 2.31 -7.56 -8.65
N LYS A 151 1.15 -8.10 -9.01
CA LYS A 151 0.97 -9.54 -9.31
C LYS A 151 -0.51 -9.93 -9.48
N THR A 152 -1.27 -9.20 -10.30
CA THR A 152 -2.64 -9.61 -10.65
C THR A 152 -2.95 -9.27 -12.10
N HIS A 153 -2.32 -9.94 -13.08
CA HIS A 153 -2.88 -9.95 -14.43
C HIS A 153 -2.38 -11.01 -15.42
N ARG A 154 -1.35 -11.81 -15.10
CA ARG A 154 -0.85 -12.81 -16.06
C ARG A 154 -1.53 -14.18 -15.99
N LEU A 155 -2.52 -14.37 -15.12
CA LEU A 155 -3.34 -15.58 -15.11
C LEU A 155 -4.79 -15.15 -15.27
N ASP A 156 -5.45 -15.71 -16.28
CA ASP A 156 -6.87 -15.55 -16.62
C ASP A 156 -7.24 -14.35 -17.51
N MET A 157 -6.75 -14.35 -18.75
CA MET A 157 -7.41 -13.59 -19.84
C MET A 157 -7.66 -14.51 -21.04
N ASN A 158 -8.70 -15.32 -20.88
CA ASN A 158 -9.46 -15.84 -22.00
C ASN A 158 -10.80 -15.09 -22.02
N ASP A 159 -11.12 -14.55 -23.19
CA ASP A 159 -12.43 -14.08 -23.64
C ASP A 159 -13.07 -12.89 -22.91
N GLY A 160 -13.10 -11.74 -23.60
CA GLY A 160 -14.17 -10.75 -23.49
C GLY A 160 -14.05 -9.75 -22.33
N ASP A 161 -14.19 -8.47 -22.69
CA ASP A 161 -14.58 -7.36 -21.82
C ASP A 161 -13.66 -7.01 -20.64
N VAL A 162 -12.64 -6.19 -20.93
CA VAL A 162 -12.30 -5.08 -20.04
C VAL A 162 -12.24 -3.80 -20.86
N VAL A 163 -13.39 -3.12 -20.92
CA VAL A 163 -13.39 -1.67 -21.03
C VAL A 163 -12.65 -1.18 -19.79
N VAL A 164 -11.43 -0.70 -19.96
CA VAL A 164 -10.86 0.22 -18.98
C VAL A 164 -11.81 1.40 -19.04
N GLU A 165 -12.71 1.53 -18.05
CA GLU A 165 -13.49 2.73 -17.86
C GLU A 165 -12.49 3.88 -17.70
N GLY A 166 -12.20 4.53 -18.83
CA GLY A 166 -11.78 5.91 -18.82
C GLY A 166 -12.80 6.64 -17.99
N ILE A 167 -12.33 7.37 -16.98
CA ILE A 167 -13.13 8.40 -16.31
C ILE A 167 -13.29 9.53 -17.34
N ASP A 168 -14.08 9.28 -18.37
CA ASP A 168 -14.60 10.28 -19.30
C ASP A 168 -15.87 10.84 -18.67
N GLU A 169 -15.72 11.83 -17.77
CA GLU A 169 -16.80 12.78 -17.47
C GLU A 169 -16.20 14.09 -16.93
N PRO A 170 -15.70 14.98 -17.80
CA PRO A 170 -15.01 16.22 -17.41
C PRO A 170 -15.90 17.27 -16.73
N GLU A 171 -17.22 17.07 -16.64
CA GLU A 171 -18.13 18.02 -15.98
C GLU A 171 -18.23 17.82 -14.46
N LYS A 172 -18.12 16.60 -13.94
CA LYS A 172 -18.21 16.35 -12.48
C LYS A 172 -16.95 16.76 -11.71
N ALA A 173 -15.81 16.91 -12.40
CA ALA A 173 -14.55 17.35 -11.81
C ALA A 173 -14.57 18.83 -11.38
N LYS A 174 -15.35 19.68 -12.06
CA LYS A 174 -15.46 21.11 -11.69
C LYS A 174 -16.32 21.31 -10.44
N ASP A 175 -17.41 20.55 -10.31
CA ASP A 175 -18.26 20.60 -9.12
C ASP A 175 -17.59 20.00 -7.88
N ALA A 176 -16.74 18.98 -8.06
CA ALA A 176 -15.93 18.42 -6.98
C ALA A 176 -14.83 19.40 -6.52
N ALA A 177 -14.17 20.10 -7.44
CA ALA A 177 -13.16 21.10 -7.11
C ALA A 177 -13.76 22.34 -6.40
N ALA A 178 -14.96 22.78 -6.79
CA ALA A 178 -15.66 23.87 -6.13
C ALA A 178 -16.04 23.53 -4.68
N LYS A 179 -16.57 22.32 -4.42
CA LYS A 179 -16.92 21.88 -3.06
C LYS A 179 -15.72 21.71 -2.14
N ILE A 180 -14.55 21.34 -2.68
CA ILE A 180 -13.32 21.22 -1.89
C ILE A 180 -12.76 22.62 -1.54
N GLY A 181 -12.91 23.60 -2.44
CA GLY A 181 -12.57 25.01 -2.18
C GLY A 181 -13.42 25.62 -1.06
N ASP A 182 -14.74 25.47 -1.14
CA ASP A 182 -15.67 26.02 -0.15
C ASP A 182 -15.44 25.42 1.25
N MET A 183 -15.09 24.13 1.32
CA MET A 183 -14.81 23.45 2.58
C MET A 183 -13.45 23.87 3.18
N ALA A 184 -12.47 24.20 2.34
CA ALA A 184 -11.17 24.72 2.79
C ALA A 184 -11.27 26.17 3.30
N GLU A 185 -12.10 27.00 2.67
CA GLU A 185 -12.38 28.36 3.17
C GLU A 185 -13.17 28.34 4.48
N ALA A 186 -14.16 27.44 4.62
CA ALA A 186 -14.89 27.26 5.89
C ALA A 186 -13.98 26.79 7.04
N LEU A 187 -13.03 25.90 6.76
CA LEU A 187 -12.09 25.41 7.77
C LEU A 187 -11.09 26.51 8.19
N ASN A 188 -10.58 27.30 7.24
CA ASN A 188 -9.70 28.42 7.55
C ASN A 188 -10.42 29.55 8.30
N ALA A 189 -11.70 29.80 7.99
CA ALA A 189 -12.52 30.77 8.74
C ALA A 189 -12.82 30.30 10.17
N ALA A 190 -13.04 29.00 10.40
CA ALA A 190 -13.23 28.43 11.73
C ALA A 190 -11.95 28.50 12.58
N LEU A 191 -10.79 28.17 12.00
CA LEU A 191 -9.48 28.30 12.67
C LEU A 191 -9.12 29.76 13.01
N ALA A 192 -9.56 30.72 12.19
CA ALA A 192 -9.38 32.16 12.45
C ALA A 192 -10.32 32.69 13.56
N ALA A 193 -11.46 32.03 13.79
CA ALA A 193 -12.39 32.40 14.87
C ALA A 193 -11.92 31.88 16.24
N GLU A 194 -11.41 30.65 16.30
CA GLU A 194 -10.88 30.05 17.54
C GLU A 194 -9.62 30.78 18.06
N THR A 195 -8.82 31.36 17.15
CA THR A 195 -7.63 32.14 17.53
C THR A 195 -7.95 33.53 18.09
N ASN A 196 -9.16 34.05 17.85
CA ASN A 196 -9.60 35.38 18.32
C ASN A 196 -10.39 35.32 19.65
N GLU A 197 -10.94 34.16 20.01
CA GLU A 197 -11.51 33.94 21.36
C GLU A 197 -10.41 33.68 22.40
N ALA A 198 -9.29 33.08 22.01
CA ALA A 198 -8.15 32.84 22.91
C ALA A 198 -7.35 34.10 23.29
N GLN A 199 -7.60 35.26 22.66
CA GLN A 199 -6.93 36.53 22.95
C GLN A 199 -7.79 37.56 23.71
N LYS A 200 -9.00 37.17 24.16
CA LYS A 200 -9.93 38.08 24.85
C LYS A 200 -10.04 37.86 26.36
N ASP A 201 -9.31 36.88 26.89
CA ASP A 201 -9.27 36.51 28.31
C ASP A 201 -7.88 36.78 28.97
N GLU A 202 -7.07 37.67 28.40
CA GLU A 202 -5.95 38.36 29.08
C GLU A 202 -6.29 39.84 29.30
#